data_AF-A0A3G3GKX3-F1
#
_entry.id   AF-A0A3G3GKX3-F1
#
_cell.length_a   1.000
_cell.length_b   1.000
_cell.length_c   1.000
_cell.angle_alpha   90.00
_cell.angle_beta   90.00
_cell.angle_gamma   90.00
#
_symmetry.space_group_name_H-M   'P 1'
#
loop_
_entity.id
_entity.type
_entity.pdbx_description
1 polymer ?
#
loop_
_entity_poly.entity_id
_entity_poly.type
_entity_poly.pdbx_seq_one_letter_code
_entity_poly.pdbx_strand_id
1 'polypeptide(L)'
;MKKWILSLFGVTAIASLLALTPSRTTAPSADPREDSLAADRAKHVKAIKEAIAGKEKLPAEQVFKNIKIFKGQPAEAVLGIMENRWSKTLGVSCSHCHNLNDWASDEKNDHKIATDMVAMVGKINDEVIAALPSYATKDRKPRIGCSTCHRGEAHPGRPNGARPGGPPRN
;
A
#
# COMPACT_ATOMS: atom_id res chain seq x y z
N MET A 1 -21.93 -61.54 -67.25
CA MET A 1 -22.38 -61.35 -65.85
C MET A 1 -21.21 -60.80 -65.04
N LYS A 2 -21.49 -59.89 -64.08
CA LYS A 2 -20.59 -59.17 -63.16
C LYS A 2 -19.80 -57.97 -63.72
N LYS A 3 -20.45 -56.81 -63.61
CA LYS A 3 -19.90 -55.45 -63.67
C LYS A 3 -19.08 -55.19 -62.39
N TRP A 4 -17.85 -54.68 -62.50
CA TRP A 4 -17.08 -54.20 -61.37
C TRP A 4 -17.24 -52.68 -61.27
N ILE A 5 -17.85 -52.22 -60.19
CA ILE A 5 -17.99 -50.81 -59.80
C ILE A 5 -16.98 -50.60 -58.67
N LEU A 6 -15.93 -49.81 -58.91
CA LEU A 6 -15.08 -49.27 -57.86
C LEU A 6 -15.62 -47.90 -57.49
N SER A 7 -16.26 -47.83 -56.33
CA SER A 7 -16.74 -46.60 -55.69
C SER A 7 -15.57 -45.74 -55.22
N LEU A 8 -15.50 -44.50 -55.69
CA LEU A 8 -14.82 -43.42 -54.98
C LEU A 8 -15.77 -42.89 -53.90
N PHE A 9 -15.55 -43.28 -52.65
CA PHE A 9 -16.10 -42.57 -51.48
C PHE A 9 -15.14 -41.44 -51.10
N GLY A 10 -15.40 -40.24 -51.63
CA GLY A 10 -14.79 -39.00 -51.17
C GLY A 10 -15.38 -38.59 -49.83
N VAL A 11 -14.52 -38.48 -48.83
CA VAL A 11 -14.84 -38.11 -47.44
C VAL A 11 -15.46 -36.70 -47.37
N THR A 12 -16.59 -36.62 -46.67
CA THR A 12 -17.30 -35.42 -46.25
C THR A 12 -16.46 -34.52 -45.35
N ALA A 13 -16.41 -33.21 -45.65
CA ALA A 13 -16.05 -32.19 -44.68
C ALA A 13 -16.93 -30.94 -44.91
N ILE A 14 -18.12 -30.93 -44.30
CA ILE A 14 -18.92 -29.70 -44.15
C ILE A 14 -18.50 -29.07 -42.83
N ALA A 15 -17.77 -27.97 -42.95
CA ALA A 15 -17.30 -27.14 -41.85
C ALA A 15 -18.50 -26.58 -41.05
N SER A 16 -18.58 -26.93 -39.77
CA SER A 16 -19.45 -26.24 -38.82
C SER A 16 -18.84 -24.89 -38.47
N LEU A 17 -19.43 -23.82 -38.98
CA LEU A 17 -19.21 -22.46 -38.47
C LEU A 17 -19.85 -22.36 -37.07
N LEU A 18 -19.05 -22.60 -36.02
CA LEU A 18 -19.37 -22.09 -34.70
C LEU A 18 -19.17 -20.57 -34.71
N ALA A 19 -20.26 -19.83 -34.55
CA ALA A 19 -20.23 -18.40 -34.32
C ALA A 19 -19.44 -18.11 -33.02
N LEU A 20 -18.24 -17.52 -33.14
CA LEU A 20 -17.54 -16.93 -32.00
C LEU A 20 -18.23 -15.64 -31.59
N THR A 21 -19.14 -15.72 -30.63
CA THR A 21 -19.53 -14.54 -29.85
C THR A 21 -18.39 -14.25 -28.87
N PRO A 22 -17.82 -13.02 -28.83
CA PRO A 22 -16.84 -12.69 -27.82
C PRO A 22 -17.57 -12.67 -26.47
N SER A 23 -17.23 -13.64 -25.61
CA SER A 23 -17.60 -13.58 -24.20
C SER A 23 -17.05 -12.28 -23.63
N ARG A 24 -17.93 -11.36 -23.20
CA ARG A 24 -17.53 -10.28 -22.31
C ARG A 24 -17.08 -10.94 -21.02
N THR A 25 -15.77 -11.08 -20.84
CA THR A 25 -15.20 -11.42 -19.54
C THR A 25 -15.53 -10.25 -18.63
N THR A 26 -16.51 -10.42 -17.75
CA THR A 26 -16.68 -9.52 -16.61
C THR A 26 -15.41 -9.63 -15.79
N ALA A 27 -14.63 -8.54 -15.72
CA ALA A 27 -13.50 -8.47 -14.83
C ALA A 27 -13.96 -8.85 -13.40
N PRO A 28 -13.21 -9.68 -12.67
CA PRO A 28 -13.57 -10.02 -11.30
C PRO A 28 -13.69 -8.72 -10.50
N SER A 29 -14.83 -8.52 -9.85
CA SER A 29 -15.02 -7.46 -8.87
C SER A 29 -13.89 -7.57 -7.85
N ALA A 30 -13.02 -6.55 -7.76
CA ALA A 30 -11.99 -6.50 -6.74
C ALA A 30 -12.63 -6.71 -5.36
N ASP A 31 -12.10 -7.64 -4.55
CA ASP A 31 -12.56 -7.82 -3.18
C ASP A 31 -12.39 -6.46 -2.46
N PRO A 32 -13.43 -5.92 -1.82
CA PRO A 32 -13.34 -4.69 -1.05
C PRO A 32 -12.22 -4.69 0.00
N ARG A 33 -11.69 -5.87 0.39
CA ARG A 33 -10.58 -6.04 1.34
C ARG A 33 -9.19 -5.95 0.71
N GLU A 34 -9.09 -5.88 -0.61
CA GLU A 34 -7.80 -5.85 -1.30
C GLU A 34 -7.18 -4.45 -1.26
N ASP A 35 -5.95 -4.37 -0.74
CA ASP A 35 -5.18 -3.14 -0.67
C ASP A 35 -4.63 -2.79 -2.05
N SER A 36 -5.43 -2.02 -2.81
CA SER A 36 -5.11 -1.63 -4.19
C SER A 36 -3.75 -0.92 -4.37
N LEU A 37 -3.16 -0.39 -3.30
CA LEU A 37 -1.88 0.32 -3.33
C LEU A 37 -0.70 -0.55 -2.86
N ALA A 38 -0.93 -1.78 -2.40
CA ALA A 38 0.11 -2.64 -1.84
C ALA A 38 1.24 -2.92 -2.84
N ALA A 39 0.91 -3.24 -4.09
CA ALA A 39 1.91 -3.50 -5.12
C ALA A 39 2.79 -2.28 -5.42
N ASP A 40 2.20 -1.07 -5.42
CA ASP A 40 2.92 0.17 -5.68
C ASP A 40 3.86 0.53 -4.52
N ARG A 41 3.42 0.36 -3.27
CA ARG A 41 4.28 0.56 -2.10
C ARG A 41 5.44 -0.44 -2.08
N ALA A 42 5.15 -1.72 -2.34
CA ALA A 42 6.17 -2.77 -2.38
C ALA A 42 7.21 -2.51 -3.48
N LYS A 43 6.79 -2.00 -4.64
CA LYS A 43 7.69 -1.57 -5.72
C LYS A 43 8.67 -0.51 -5.25
N HIS A 44 8.20 0.54 -4.56
CA HIS A 44 9.07 1.59 -4.06
C HIS A 44 10.03 1.08 -2.97
N VAL A 45 9.53 0.30 -2.01
CA VAL A 45 10.38 -0.29 -0.97
C VAL A 45 11.45 -1.19 -1.56
N LYS A 46 11.10 -2.03 -2.54
CA LYS A 46 12.05 -2.92 -3.22
C LYS A 46 13.18 -2.11 -3.87
N ALA A 47 12.85 -1.06 -4.62
CA ALA A 47 13.86 -0.20 -5.26
C ALA A 47 14.80 0.46 -4.25
N ILE A 48 14.28 0.92 -3.11
CA ILE A 48 15.13 1.53 -2.06
C ILE A 48 15.97 0.45 -1.36
N LYS A 49 15.42 -0.74 -1.08
CA LYS A 49 16.17 -1.86 -0.51
C LYS A 49 17.35 -2.26 -1.38
N GLU A 50 17.15 -2.34 -2.70
CA GLU A 50 18.22 -2.61 -3.67
C GLU A 50 19.30 -1.50 -3.63
N ALA A 51 18.89 -0.23 -3.51
CA ALA A 51 19.83 0.90 -3.42
C ALA A 51 20.65 0.94 -2.12
N ILE A 52 20.15 0.33 -1.03
CA ILE A 52 20.84 0.27 0.27
C ILE A 52 21.48 -1.09 0.56
N ALA A 53 21.60 -1.97 -0.43
CA ALA A 53 22.12 -3.32 -0.25
C ALA A 53 23.45 -3.32 0.52
N GLY A 54 23.52 -4.12 1.60
CA GLY A 54 24.67 -4.20 2.51
C GLY A 54 24.77 -3.09 3.57
N LYS A 55 23.81 -2.15 3.61
CA LYS A 55 23.72 -1.06 4.59
C LYS A 55 22.43 -1.10 5.42
N GLU A 56 21.63 -2.15 5.30
CA GLU A 56 20.29 -2.27 5.87
C GLU A 56 20.26 -2.08 7.39
N LYS A 57 21.30 -2.58 8.06
CA LYS A 57 21.43 -2.55 9.52
C LYS A 57 22.15 -1.30 10.05
N LEU A 58 22.72 -0.48 9.16
CA LEU A 58 23.36 0.75 9.59
C LEU A 58 22.29 1.74 10.10
N PRO A 59 22.67 2.65 11.02
CA PRO A 59 21.79 3.73 11.44
C PRO A 59 21.26 4.52 10.25
N ALA A 60 19.98 4.84 10.25
CA ALA A 60 19.27 5.44 9.13
C ALA A 60 19.93 6.75 8.66
N GLU A 61 20.46 7.56 9.57
CA GLU A 61 21.15 8.81 9.26
C GLU A 61 22.50 8.62 8.54
N GLN A 62 23.07 7.41 8.56
CA GLN A 62 24.28 7.07 7.80
C GLN A 62 23.95 6.62 6.37
N VAL A 63 22.71 6.20 6.12
CA VAL A 63 22.27 5.62 4.83
C VAL A 63 21.42 6.61 4.05
N PHE A 64 20.51 7.31 4.73
CA PHE A 64 19.57 8.25 4.16
C PHE A 64 19.90 9.69 4.57
N LYS A 65 19.55 10.62 3.68
CA LYS A 65 19.66 12.06 3.95
C LYS A 65 18.39 12.56 4.64
N ASN A 66 18.52 13.65 5.40
CA ASN A 66 17.40 14.36 6.04
C ASN A 66 16.59 13.51 7.05
N ILE A 67 17.21 12.56 7.73
CA ILE A 67 16.56 11.80 8.81
C ILE A 67 16.44 12.65 10.08
N LYS A 68 15.19 12.97 10.45
CA LYS A 68 14.87 13.78 11.65
C LYS A 68 14.40 12.92 12.83
N ILE A 69 13.43 12.03 12.60
CA ILE A 69 12.72 11.29 13.66
C ILE A 69 13.36 9.92 13.93
N PHE A 70 13.91 9.26 12.90
CA PHE A 70 14.38 7.86 12.97
C PHE A 70 15.88 7.71 13.19
N LYS A 71 16.52 8.69 13.84
CA LYS A 71 17.97 8.61 14.12
C LYS A 71 18.28 7.39 15.00
N GLY A 72 19.35 6.67 14.67
CA GLY A 72 19.78 5.45 15.35
C GLY A 72 18.96 4.19 15.03
N GLN A 73 17.83 4.31 14.31
CA GLN A 73 17.08 3.14 13.84
C GLN A 73 17.80 2.49 12.65
N PRO A 74 17.74 1.16 12.47
CA PRO A 74 18.24 0.52 11.26
C PRO A 74 17.57 1.09 9.99
N ALA A 75 18.33 1.26 8.91
CA ALA A 75 17.80 1.76 7.64
C ALA A 75 16.61 0.93 7.11
N GLU A 76 16.66 -0.40 7.25
CA GLU A 76 15.55 -1.27 6.86
C GLU A 76 14.27 -1.05 7.69
N ALA A 77 14.41 -0.69 8.97
CA ALA A 77 13.29 -0.45 9.86
C ALA A 77 12.50 0.79 9.40
N VAL A 78 13.20 1.82 8.90
CA VAL A 78 12.57 3.02 8.32
C VAL A 78 11.67 2.63 7.16
N LEU A 79 12.13 1.77 6.24
CA LEU A 79 11.31 1.33 5.10
C LEU A 79 10.05 0.58 5.55
N GLY A 80 10.18 -0.30 6.55
CA GLY A 80 9.05 -1.00 7.14
C GLY A 80 8.02 -0.07 7.75
N ILE A 81 8.47 1.00 8.43
CA ILE A 81 7.60 2.04 9.01
C ILE A 81 6.88 2.81 7.90
N MET A 82 7.61 3.27 6.88
CA MET A 82 7.03 4.04 5.77
C MET A 82 5.93 3.26 5.06
N GLU A 83 6.19 2.00 4.70
CA GLU A 83 5.23 1.15 3.98
C GLU A 83 4.05 0.72 4.86
N ASN A 84 4.36 0.08 5.99
CA ASN A 84 3.36 -0.71 6.72
C ASN A 84 2.68 0.09 7.83
N ARG A 85 3.31 1.14 8.34
CA ARG A 85 2.76 1.95 9.44
C ARG A 85 2.20 3.27 8.96
N TRP A 86 2.85 3.94 8.02
CA TRP A 86 2.41 5.25 7.53
C TRP A 86 1.54 5.09 6.29
N SER A 87 2.13 4.70 5.17
CA SER A 87 1.45 4.65 3.86
C SER A 87 0.19 3.78 3.89
N LYS A 88 0.28 2.56 4.44
CA LYS A 88 -0.88 1.66 4.60
C LYS A 88 -1.99 2.26 5.46
N THR A 89 -1.64 2.87 6.60
CA THR A 89 -2.60 3.43 7.55
C THR A 89 -3.31 4.67 7.04
N LEU A 90 -2.63 5.46 6.22
CA LEU A 90 -3.18 6.64 5.56
C LEU A 90 -3.92 6.29 4.26
N GLY A 91 -3.83 5.04 3.77
CA GLY A 91 -4.45 4.63 2.51
C GLY A 91 -3.87 5.34 1.28
N VAL A 92 -2.57 5.63 1.32
CA VAL A 92 -1.86 6.35 0.25
C VAL A 92 -0.66 5.54 -0.22
N SER A 93 -0.07 5.94 -1.34
CA SER A 93 1.23 5.45 -1.79
C SER A 93 2.35 6.46 -1.50
N CYS A 94 3.60 6.05 -1.69
CA CYS A 94 4.82 6.78 -1.34
C CYS A 94 4.88 8.18 -1.98
N SER A 95 4.38 8.32 -3.21
CA SER A 95 4.33 9.59 -3.94
C SER A 95 3.42 10.63 -3.30
N HIS A 96 2.55 10.25 -2.36
CA HIS A 96 1.73 11.21 -1.61
C HIS A 96 2.61 12.15 -0.79
N CYS A 97 3.58 11.60 -0.04
CA CYS A 97 4.44 12.38 0.83
C CYS A 97 5.83 12.66 0.23
N HIS A 98 6.35 11.79 -0.64
CA HIS A 98 7.72 11.91 -1.15
C HIS A 98 7.77 12.36 -2.61
N ASN A 99 8.87 13.03 -2.97
CA ASN A 99 9.35 13.09 -4.34
C ASN A 99 10.07 11.77 -4.65
N LEU A 100 9.58 11.02 -5.63
CA LEU A 100 10.12 9.70 -5.96
C LEU A 100 11.53 9.76 -6.59
N ASN A 101 11.94 10.93 -7.08
CA ASN A 101 13.29 11.18 -7.61
C ASN A 101 14.25 11.72 -6.53
N ASP A 102 13.73 12.23 -5.41
CA ASP A 102 14.51 12.70 -4.27
C ASP A 102 13.77 12.42 -2.94
N TRP A 103 14.05 11.26 -2.35
CA TRP A 103 13.43 10.81 -1.10
C TRP A 103 13.71 11.72 0.10
N ALA A 104 14.77 12.52 0.05
CA ALA A 104 15.15 13.44 1.12
C ALA A 104 14.43 14.79 1.03
N SER A 105 13.77 15.07 -0.10
CA SER A 105 13.06 16.32 -0.34
C SER A 105 11.89 16.52 0.62
N ASP A 106 11.76 17.74 1.13
CA ASP A 106 10.65 18.21 1.95
C ASP A 106 9.75 19.21 1.19
N GLU A 107 9.83 19.23 -0.15
CA GLU A 107 9.02 20.12 -0.99
C GLU A 107 7.52 19.85 -0.84
N LYS A 108 7.14 18.60 -0.58
CA LYS A 108 5.76 18.20 -0.39
C LYS A 108 5.29 18.52 1.02
N ASN A 109 4.22 19.30 1.11
CA ASN A 109 3.64 19.68 2.40
C ASN A 109 3.18 18.47 3.23
N ASP A 110 2.71 17.40 2.58
CA ASP A 110 2.30 16.16 3.26
C ASP A 110 3.45 15.50 4.05
N HIS A 111 4.71 15.64 3.61
CA HIS A 111 5.89 15.20 4.38
C HIS A 111 6.00 15.98 5.70
N LYS A 112 5.86 17.30 5.65
CA LYS A 112 5.92 18.18 6.82
C LYS A 112 4.79 17.86 7.80
N ILE A 113 3.56 17.74 7.29
CA ILE A 113 2.39 17.35 8.09
C ILE A 113 2.63 16.00 8.78
N ALA A 114 3.16 14.99 8.07
CA ALA A 114 3.45 13.69 8.67
C ALA A 114 4.45 13.79 9.84
N THR A 115 5.47 14.65 9.71
CA THR A 115 6.44 14.91 10.79
C THR A 115 5.76 15.52 12.02
N ASP A 116 4.89 16.52 11.81
CA ASP A 116 4.13 17.16 12.89
C ASP A 116 3.17 16.18 13.58
N MET A 117 2.53 15.30 12.79
CA MET A 117 1.63 14.27 13.32
C MET A 117 2.36 13.25 14.21
N VAL A 118 3.60 12.89 13.86
CA VAL A 118 4.41 12.01 14.72
C VAL A 118 4.73 12.68 16.05
N ALA A 119 5.13 13.96 16.03
CA ALA A 119 5.35 14.75 17.24
C ALA A 119 4.07 14.84 18.10
N MET A 120 2.92 15.10 17.47
CA MET A 120 1.62 15.14 18.15
C MET A 120 1.29 13.80 18.82
N VAL A 121 1.43 12.67 18.10
CA VAL A 121 1.16 11.32 18.65
C VAL A 121 2.10 11.01 19.82
N GLY A 122 3.37 11.43 19.75
CA GLY A 122 4.32 11.33 20.86
C GLY A 122 3.80 12.05 22.11
N LYS A 123 3.45 13.33 21.98
CA LYS A 123 2.88 14.14 23.08
C LYS A 123 1.62 13.53 23.67
N ILE A 124 0.67 13.09 22.84
CA ILE A 124 -0.57 12.48 23.34
C ILE A 124 -0.26 11.22 24.16
N ASN A 125 0.64 10.36 23.67
CA ASN A 125 0.96 9.13 24.37
C ASN A 125 1.75 9.36 25.66
N ASP A 126 2.76 10.23 25.61
CA ASP A 126 3.78 10.32 26.64
C ASP A 126 3.51 11.43 27.67
N GLU A 127 2.66 12.41 27.34
CA GLU A 127 2.26 13.48 28.25
C GLU A 127 0.79 13.36 28.66
N VAL A 128 -0.13 13.21 27.71
CA VAL A 128 -1.57 13.23 28.00
C VAL A 128 -2.04 11.90 28.59
N ILE A 129 -1.89 10.80 27.84
CA ILE A 129 -2.37 9.48 28.28
C ILE A 129 -1.55 8.99 29.48
N ALA A 130 -0.24 9.22 29.47
CA ALA A 130 0.63 8.83 30.56
C ALA A 130 0.25 9.48 31.90
N ALA A 131 -0.28 10.71 31.90
CA ALA A 131 -0.64 11.46 33.09
C ALA A 131 -2.07 11.18 33.62
N LEU A 132 -2.88 10.38 32.91
CA LEU A 132 -4.25 10.08 33.34
C LEU A 132 -4.26 9.28 34.66
N PRO A 133 -4.89 9.79 35.75
CA PRO A 133 -4.89 9.13 37.05
C PRO A 133 -5.51 7.72 37.02
N SER A 134 -6.51 7.50 36.17
CA SER A 134 -7.16 6.20 35.98
C SER A 134 -6.23 5.10 35.45
N TYR A 135 -5.09 5.48 34.87
CA TYR A 135 -4.06 4.55 34.39
C TYR A 135 -2.79 4.54 35.26
N ALA A 136 -2.75 5.25 36.39
CA ALA A 136 -1.55 5.36 37.22
C ALA A 136 -1.08 4.02 37.80
N THR A 137 -2.01 3.12 38.14
CA THR A 137 -1.72 1.79 38.70
C THR A 137 -1.71 0.68 37.66
N LYS A 138 -1.79 1.02 36.37
CA LYS A 138 -1.82 0.03 35.28
C LYS A 138 -0.43 -0.18 34.71
N ASP A 139 0.01 -1.43 34.67
CA ASP A 139 1.30 -1.83 34.08
C ASP A 139 1.39 -1.46 32.59
N ARG A 140 0.25 -1.46 31.89
CA ARG A 140 0.16 -1.09 30.49
C ARG A 140 -0.83 0.06 30.29
N LYS A 141 -0.30 1.21 29.87
CA LYS A 141 -1.11 2.35 29.44
C LYS A 141 -1.52 2.19 27.97
N PRO A 142 -2.75 2.57 27.58
CA PRO A 142 -3.13 2.58 26.18
C PRO A 142 -2.22 3.53 25.40
N ARG A 143 -2.01 3.26 24.11
CA ARG A 143 -1.32 4.17 23.20
C ARG A 143 -2.14 4.32 21.94
N ILE A 144 -2.17 5.53 21.41
CA ILE A 144 -2.72 5.82 20.09
C ILE A 144 -1.63 5.76 19.03
N GLY A 145 -2.05 5.53 17.79
CA GLY A 145 -1.20 5.65 16.62
C GLY A 145 -1.98 6.21 15.45
N CYS A 146 -1.32 6.31 14.29
CA CYS A 146 -1.91 6.82 13.06
C CYS A 146 -3.26 6.13 12.75
N SER A 147 -3.36 4.82 13.00
CA SER A 147 -4.55 4.02 12.67
C SER A 147 -5.74 4.28 13.56
N THR A 148 -5.52 4.86 14.76
CA THR A 148 -6.59 5.27 15.66
C THR A 148 -7.50 6.31 14.99
N CYS A 149 -6.92 7.22 14.20
CA CYS A 149 -7.65 8.30 13.54
C CYS A 149 -7.82 8.08 12.03
N HIS A 150 -6.76 7.70 11.31
CA HIS A 150 -6.76 7.65 9.85
C HIS A 150 -7.56 6.49 9.27
N ARG A 151 -7.45 5.28 9.85
CA ARG A 151 -8.24 4.11 9.46
C ARG A 151 -8.31 3.88 7.93
N GLY A 152 -7.18 4.01 7.24
CA GLY A 152 -7.10 3.85 5.78
C GLY A 152 -7.41 5.12 4.99
N GLU A 153 -7.58 6.27 5.64
CA GLU A 153 -7.91 7.54 4.99
C GLU A 153 -6.86 8.62 5.34
N ALA A 154 -6.39 9.33 4.32
CA ALA A 154 -5.41 10.41 4.52
C ALA A 154 -5.98 11.56 5.37
N HIS A 155 -7.31 11.73 5.39
CA HIS A 155 -8.00 12.81 6.10
C HIS A 155 -9.05 12.22 7.06
N PRO A 156 -8.76 12.18 8.38
CA PRO A 156 -9.71 11.71 9.39
C PRO A 156 -10.96 12.58 9.47
N GLY A 157 -12.11 11.98 9.82
CA GLY A 157 -13.28 12.73 10.30
C GLY A 157 -14.13 13.46 9.24
N ARG A 158 -14.00 13.14 7.94
CA ARG A 158 -14.88 13.71 6.92
C ARG A 158 -16.36 13.36 7.22
N PRO A 159 -17.26 14.35 7.39
CA PRO A 159 -18.68 14.08 7.47
C PRO A 159 -19.12 13.58 6.08
N ASN A 160 -19.73 12.40 6.04
CA ASN A 160 -20.29 11.72 4.84
C ASN A 160 -19.28 10.96 3.96
N GLY A 161 -18.80 9.82 4.47
CA GLY A 161 -19.09 8.51 3.87
C GLY A 161 -18.60 8.10 2.47
N ALA A 162 -18.20 8.98 1.56
CA ALA A 162 -17.76 8.58 0.22
C ALA A 162 -16.69 9.51 -0.35
N ARG A 163 -15.54 8.94 -0.75
CA ARG A 163 -14.80 9.51 -1.88
C ARG A 163 -15.70 9.37 -3.12
N PRO A 164 -16.03 10.44 -3.86
CA PRO A 164 -16.49 10.27 -5.23
C PRO A 164 -15.36 9.57 -6.01
N GLY A 165 -15.60 8.33 -6.47
CA GLY A 165 -14.65 7.58 -7.29
C GLY A 165 -13.39 7.06 -6.60
N GLY A 166 -13.42 6.84 -5.27
CA GLY A 166 -12.33 6.13 -4.58
C GLY A 166 -12.55 4.61 -4.56
N PRO A 167 -11.49 3.79 -4.68
CA PRO A 167 -11.62 2.37 -4.37
C PRO A 167 -12.11 2.17 -2.92
N PRO A 168 -12.83 1.06 -2.63
CA PRO A 168 -13.31 0.75 -1.29
C PRO A 168 -12.17 0.68 -0.27
N ARG A 169 -12.50 0.95 0.99
CA ARG A 169 -11.54 0.98 2.11
C ARG A 169 -10.85 -0.37 2.30
N ASN A 170 -9.55 -0.30 2.55
CA ASN A 170 -8.68 -1.41 2.97
C ASN A 170 -9.00 -1.92 4.39
#